data_AF-A0A7W5AMP7-F1
#
_entry.id   AF-A0A7W5AMP7-F1
#
_cell.length_a   1.000
_cell.length_b   1.000
_cell.length_c   1.000
_cell.angle_alpha   90.00
_cell.angle_beta   90.00
_cell.angle_gamma   90.00
#
_symmetry.space_group_name_H-M   'P 1'
#
loop_
_entity.id
_entity.type
_entity.pdbx_description
1 polymer ?
#
loop_
_entity_poly.entity_id
_entity_poly.type
_entity_poly.pdbx_seq_one_letter_code
_entity_poly.pdbx_strand_id
1 'polypeptide(L)'
;MFEGARLILLTTTGARSGRRHTVPLGYLPDGERILVIGSAGGSPRHPAWMHNLLADPVVTVEDGAFSYRATATVLSGAERDEAFARAVEQEQGWADYERQSGRTLPVVALAAIPGPPGFNASSPGEALRVVHDAFRRELAVIRAEVAGSGPVLGAQLRVNCLTLCANLHGHHVREDEGMFPGLEKAYPELGPAIARLRDEHEVVAGLLARLRSALADPGLSREALAVEVDALTSDLEKHLDYEEQALIPVLDGV
;
A
#
# COMPACT_ATOMS: atom_id res chain seq x y z
N MET A 1 19.25 -10.05 5.86
CA MET A 1 19.20 -9.49 4.49
C MET A 1 17.74 -9.24 4.11
N PHE A 2 17.11 -8.28 4.80
CA PHE A 2 15.80 -7.65 4.50
C PHE A 2 15.69 -6.31 5.27
N GLU A 3 16.79 -5.84 5.85
CA GLU A 3 16.77 -4.74 6.81
C GLU A 3 16.56 -3.44 6.03
N GLY A 4 15.38 -2.82 6.23
CA GLY A 4 14.96 -1.61 5.52
C GLY A 4 14.16 -1.83 4.22
N ALA A 5 13.90 -3.07 3.78
CA ALA A 5 13.14 -3.32 2.55
C ALA A 5 11.63 -3.40 2.81
N ARG A 6 10.80 -2.77 1.95
CA ARG A 6 9.34 -2.97 1.95
C ARG A 6 9.04 -4.39 1.47
N LEU A 7 8.32 -5.16 2.29
CA LEU A 7 7.95 -6.55 2.01
C LEU A 7 6.44 -6.71 1.91
N ILE A 8 6.00 -7.58 1.01
CA ILE A 8 4.66 -8.17 1.06
C ILE A 8 4.73 -9.64 1.48
N LEU A 9 3.61 -10.17 1.97
CA LEU A 9 3.37 -11.61 1.96
C LEU A 9 2.54 -11.97 0.73
N LEU A 10 3.09 -12.82 -0.14
CA LEU A 10 2.37 -13.36 -1.28
C LEU A 10 1.85 -14.75 -0.94
N THR A 11 0.53 -14.90 -0.93
CA THR A 11 -0.12 -16.20 -0.77
C THR A 11 -0.63 -16.73 -2.11
N THR A 12 -0.17 -17.92 -2.47
CA THR A 12 -0.51 -18.65 -3.71
C THR A 12 -1.16 -19.99 -3.41
N THR A 13 -1.94 -20.54 -4.36
CA THR A 13 -2.48 -21.90 -4.27
C THR A 13 -1.52 -22.89 -4.90
N GLY A 14 -1.10 -23.91 -4.16
CA GLY A 14 -0.14 -24.91 -4.61
C GLY A 14 -0.65 -25.68 -5.84
N ALA A 15 0.02 -25.55 -6.99
CA ALA A 15 -0.44 -26.13 -8.26
C ALA A 15 -0.66 -27.65 -8.22
N ARG A 16 0.07 -28.35 -7.34
CA ARG A 16 -0.07 -29.81 -7.14
C ARG A 16 -0.87 -30.18 -5.89
N SER A 17 -0.77 -29.37 -4.85
CA SER A 17 -1.28 -29.70 -3.51
C SER A 17 -2.65 -29.11 -3.22
N GLY A 18 -3.06 -28.07 -3.94
CA GLY A 18 -4.22 -27.23 -3.62
C GLY A 18 -4.08 -26.43 -2.31
N ARG A 19 -2.96 -26.55 -1.60
CA ARG A 19 -2.74 -25.87 -0.30
C ARG A 19 -2.31 -24.43 -0.52
N ARG A 20 -2.71 -23.53 0.38
CA ARG A 20 -2.18 -22.16 0.41
C ARG A 20 -0.73 -22.15 0.86
N HIS A 21 0.10 -21.37 0.17
CA HIS A 21 1.52 -21.18 0.46
C HIS A 21 1.85 -19.69 0.49
N THR A 22 2.39 -19.21 1.60
CA THR A 22 2.72 -17.80 1.84
C THR A 22 4.23 -17.61 1.87
N VAL A 23 4.73 -16.61 1.15
CA VAL A 23 6.15 -16.26 1.08
C VAL A 23 6.37 -14.75 1.24
N PRO A 24 7.36 -14.29 2.01
CA PRO A 24 7.74 -12.88 2.04
C PRO A 24 8.52 -12.52 0.77
N LEU A 25 8.18 -11.40 0.14
CA LEU A 25 8.83 -10.90 -1.07
C LEU A 25 9.07 -9.39 -0.98
N GLY A 26 10.23 -8.93 -1.44
CA GLY A 26 10.43 -7.53 -1.79
C GLY A 26 9.59 -7.19 -3.03
N TYR A 27 9.08 -5.96 -3.08
CA TYR A 27 8.28 -5.48 -4.20
C TYR A 27 8.71 -4.09 -4.67
N LEU A 28 8.31 -3.74 -5.89
CA LEU A 28 8.51 -2.42 -6.49
C LEU A 28 7.15 -1.81 -6.86
N PRO A 29 6.88 -0.54 -6.52
CA PRO A 29 5.70 0.17 -7.03
C PRO A 29 5.72 0.33 -8.55
N ASP A 30 4.57 0.19 -9.22
CA ASP A 30 4.41 0.38 -10.66
C ASP A 30 2.99 0.86 -11.01
N GLY A 31 2.74 2.16 -10.82
CA GLY A 31 1.41 2.74 -11.02
C GLY A 31 0.37 2.16 -10.04
N GLU A 32 -0.71 1.58 -10.57
CA GLU A 32 -1.78 0.94 -9.79
C GLU A 32 -1.50 -0.54 -9.44
N ARG A 33 -0.34 -1.06 -9.84
CA ARG A 33 0.10 -2.43 -9.57
C ARG A 33 1.45 -2.43 -8.85
N ILE A 34 1.82 -3.58 -8.31
CA ILE A 34 3.17 -3.80 -7.75
C ILE A 34 3.88 -4.89 -8.53
N LEU A 35 5.22 -4.85 -8.52
CA LEU A 35 6.07 -5.83 -9.18
C LEU A 35 6.80 -6.68 -8.15
N VAL A 36 6.87 -7.98 -8.40
CA VAL A 36 7.72 -8.93 -7.66
C VAL A 36 8.64 -9.67 -8.61
N ILE A 37 9.86 -9.97 -8.15
CA ILE A 37 10.90 -10.60 -8.99
C ILE A 37 11.19 -12.01 -8.48
N GLY A 38 11.08 -13.00 -9.37
CA GLY A 38 11.38 -14.41 -9.08
C GLY A 38 12.87 -14.74 -9.07
N SER A 39 13.65 -14.07 -8.22
CA SER A 39 15.10 -14.23 -8.11
C SER A 39 15.52 -15.56 -7.48
N ALA A 40 14.78 -16.02 -6.45
CA ALA A 40 15.14 -17.18 -5.63
C ALA A 40 16.60 -17.11 -5.15
N GLY A 41 17.09 -15.91 -4.81
CA GLY A 41 18.48 -15.69 -4.39
C GLY A 41 19.53 -16.08 -5.43
N GLY A 42 19.22 -15.94 -6.72
CA GLY A 42 20.14 -16.32 -7.80
C GLY A 42 20.14 -17.82 -8.10
N SER A 43 19.15 -18.58 -7.63
CA SER A 43 19.01 -20.00 -7.94
C SER A 43 18.74 -20.24 -9.44
N PRO A 44 19.32 -21.29 -10.05
CA PRO A 44 19.00 -21.68 -11.43
C PRO A 44 17.56 -22.20 -11.60
N ARG A 45 16.83 -22.42 -10.50
CA ARG A 45 15.42 -22.83 -10.52
C ARG A 45 14.51 -21.65 -10.18
N HIS A 46 13.33 -21.64 -10.79
CA HIS A 46 12.26 -20.72 -10.39
C HIS A 46 11.76 -21.06 -8.98
N PRO A 47 11.34 -20.05 -8.18
CA PRO A 47 10.75 -20.30 -6.88
C PRO A 47 9.38 -20.98 -7.03
N ALA A 48 8.99 -21.78 -6.03
CA ALA A 48 7.76 -22.58 -6.08
C ALA A 48 6.49 -21.74 -6.33
N TRP A 49 6.45 -20.52 -5.78
CA TRP A 49 5.31 -19.62 -5.98
C TRP A 49 5.11 -19.25 -7.45
N MET A 50 6.16 -19.16 -8.29
CA MET A 50 6.00 -18.92 -9.74
C MET A 50 5.22 -20.04 -10.42
N HIS A 51 5.47 -21.30 -10.05
CA HIS A 51 4.72 -22.43 -10.60
C HIS A 51 3.25 -22.41 -10.17
N ASN A 52 2.98 -21.92 -8.96
CA ASN A 52 1.62 -21.75 -8.47
C ASN A 52 0.87 -20.67 -9.26
N LEU A 53 1.49 -19.50 -9.49
CA LEU A 53 0.89 -18.39 -10.25
C LEU A 53 0.53 -18.77 -11.69
N LEU A 54 1.36 -19.60 -12.33
CA LEU A 54 1.09 -20.06 -13.70
C LEU A 54 -0.13 -20.99 -13.78
N ALA A 55 -0.47 -21.67 -12.68
CA ALA A 55 -1.63 -22.54 -12.61
C ALA A 55 -2.90 -21.78 -12.15
N ASP A 56 -2.75 -20.88 -11.19
CA ASP A 56 -3.81 -20.00 -10.69
C ASP A 56 -3.23 -18.59 -10.48
N PRO A 57 -3.54 -17.63 -11.36
CA PRO A 57 -2.98 -16.28 -11.29
C PRO A 57 -3.62 -15.42 -10.19
N VAL A 58 -4.69 -15.89 -9.54
CA VAL A 58 -5.33 -15.15 -8.45
C VAL A 58 -4.57 -15.40 -7.15
N VAL A 59 -4.07 -14.32 -6.56
CA VAL A 59 -3.31 -14.37 -5.31
C VAL A 59 -3.91 -13.51 -4.23
N THR A 60 -3.47 -13.75 -2.99
CA THR A 60 -3.64 -12.80 -1.90
C THR A 60 -2.31 -12.13 -1.64
N VAL A 61 -2.31 -10.80 -1.62
CA VAL A 61 -1.19 -9.96 -1.22
C VAL A 61 -1.50 -9.37 0.14
N GLU A 62 -0.58 -9.51 1.08
CA GLU A 62 -0.62 -8.79 2.35
C GLU A 62 0.51 -7.75 2.37
N ASP A 63 0.17 -6.47 2.45
CA ASP A 63 1.10 -5.35 2.61
C ASP A 63 0.81 -4.70 3.97
N GLY A 64 1.65 -5.03 4.95
CA GLY A 64 1.41 -4.65 6.34
C GLY A 64 0.07 -5.17 6.88
N ALA A 65 -0.87 -4.26 7.08
CA ALA A 65 -2.21 -4.54 7.62
C ALA A 65 -3.27 -4.80 6.52
N PHE A 66 -2.95 -4.49 5.27
CA PHE A 66 -3.86 -4.63 4.16
C PHE A 66 -3.70 -6.01 3.54
N SER A 67 -4.80 -6.75 3.38
CA SER A 67 -4.84 -7.92 2.51
C SER A 67 -5.72 -7.60 1.30
N TYR A 68 -5.30 -7.97 0.11
CA TYR A 68 -6.14 -7.83 -1.09
C TYR A 68 -5.89 -8.98 -2.04
N ARG A 69 -6.89 -9.22 -2.90
CA ARG A 69 -6.70 -10.13 -4.02
C ARG A 69 -6.06 -9.39 -5.18
N ALA A 70 -5.12 -10.04 -5.86
CA ALA A 70 -4.51 -9.52 -7.07
C ALA A 70 -4.51 -10.59 -8.17
N THR A 71 -4.47 -10.14 -9.42
CA THR A 71 -4.17 -10.97 -10.58
C THR A 71 -2.69 -10.83 -10.90
N ALA A 72 -1.98 -11.96 -10.93
CA ALA A 72 -0.58 -12.04 -11.27
C ALA A 72 -0.38 -12.23 -12.77
N THR A 73 0.45 -11.38 -13.38
CA THR A 73 0.83 -11.47 -14.80
C THR A 73 2.35 -11.50 -14.91
N VAL A 74 2.91 -12.53 -15.53
CA VAL A 74 4.34 -12.57 -15.85
C VAL A 74 4.59 -11.64 -17.02
N LEU A 75 5.39 -10.59 -16.80
CA LEU A 75 5.74 -9.63 -17.84
C LEU A 75 6.65 -10.29 -18.89
N SER A 76 6.60 -9.79 -20.12
CA SER A 76 7.42 -10.27 -21.23
C SER A 76 7.95 -9.15 -22.11
N GLY A 77 8.98 -9.42 -22.90
CA GLY A 77 9.56 -8.48 -23.85
C GLY A 77 10.01 -7.15 -23.22
N ALA A 78 9.79 -6.05 -23.93
CA ALA A 78 10.23 -4.72 -23.54
C ALA A 78 9.69 -4.27 -22.17
N GLU A 79 8.42 -4.56 -21.86
CA GLU A 79 7.81 -4.17 -20.58
C GLU A 79 8.55 -4.82 -19.40
N ARG A 80 8.91 -6.10 -19.54
CA ARG A 80 9.70 -6.82 -18.54
C ARG A 80 11.10 -6.22 -18.40
N ASP A 81 11.76 -5.94 -19.52
CA ASP A 81 13.15 -5.47 -19.52
C ASP A 81 13.27 -4.05 -18.93
N GLU A 82 12.32 -3.17 -19.23
CA GLU A 82 12.22 -1.85 -18.61
C GLU A 82 11.97 -1.94 -17.10
N ALA A 83 11.01 -2.78 -16.68
CA ALA A 83 10.72 -3.00 -15.28
C ALA A 83 11.93 -3.57 -14.50
N PHE A 84 12.65 -4.51 -15.11
CA PHE A 84 13.85 -5.10 -14.51
C PHE A 84 15.00 -4.10 -14.45
N ALA A 85 15.18 -3.26 -15.48
CA ALA A 85 16.18 -2.20 -15.47
C ALA A 85 15.96 -1.22 -14.30
N ARG A 86 14.70 -0.79 -14.08
CA ARG A 86 14.35 0.05 -12.92
C ARG A 86 14.65 -0.62 -11.58
N ALA A 87 14.44 -1.93 -11.48
CA ALA A 87 14.80 -2.68 -10.28
C ALA A 87 16.32 -2.63 -10.02
N VAL A 88 17.12 -2.87 -11.06
CA VAL A 88 18.59 -2.82 -10.99
C VAL A 88 19.10 -1.43 -10.63
N GLU A 89 18.48 -0.38 -11.16
CA GLU A 89 18.81 1.01 -10.81
C GLU A 89 18.60 1.31 -9.32
N GLN A 90 17.59 0.70 -8.69
CA GLN A 90 17.34 0.84 -7.25
C GLN A 90 18.28 -0.02 -6.41
N GLU A 91 18.52 -1.26 -6.84
CA GLU A 91 19.37 -2.20 -6.12
C GLU A 91 20.16 -3.08 -7.10
N GLN A 92 21.47 -2.83 -7.17
CA GLN A 92 22.38 -3.55 -8.07
C GLN A 92 22.36 -5.08 -7.88
N GLY A 93 21.97 -5.55 -6.68
CA GLY A 93 21.86 -6.97 -6.34
C GLY A 93 20.93 -7.77 -7.25
N TRP A 94 19.93 -7.14 -7.89
CA TRP A 94 19.07 -7.82 -8.86
C TRP A 94 19.84 -8.32 -10.09
N ALA A 95 20.79 -7.52 -10.60
CA ALA A 95 21.63 -7.90 -11.73
C ALA A 95 22.60 -9.02 -11.36
N ASP A 96 23.07 -9.05 -10.11
CA ASP A 96 23.90 -10.14 -9.59
C ASP A 96 23.12 -11.45 -9.53
N TYR A 97 21.88 -11.42 -9.03
CA TYR A 97 21.03 -12.62 -9.00
C TYR A 97 20.72 -13.15 -10.40
N GLU A 98 20.43 -12.28 -11.37
CA GLU A 98 20.17 -12.73 -12.75
C GLU A 98 21.39 -13.42 -13.36
N ARG A 99 22.56 -12.78 -13.26
CA ARG A 99 23.83 -13.35 -13.71
C ARG A 99 24.16 -14.67 -13.02
N GLN A 100 24.01 -14.74 -11.70
CA GLN A 100 24.27 -15.95 -10.91
C GLN A 100 23.32 -17.10 -11.30
N SER A 101 22.06 -16.78 -11.58
CA SER A 101 21.05 -17.78 -11.90
C SER A 101 21.22 -18.40 -13.29
N GLY A 102 21.90 -17.71 -14.21
CA GLY A 102 22.04 -18.12 -15.60
C GLY A 102 20.72 -18.14 -16.39
N ARG A 103 19.66 -17.49 -15.86
CA ARG A 103 18.33 -17.39 -16.47
C ARG A 103 17.82 -15.96 -16.39
N THR A 104 17.00 -15.58 -17.36
CA THR A 104 16.18 -14.37 -17.30
C THR A 104 15.25 -14.44 -16.08
N LEU A 105 15.39 -13.52 -15.13
CA LEU A 105 14.54 -13.52 -13.93
C LEU A 105 13.10 -13.09 -14.28
N PRO A 106 12.06 -13.84 -13.92
CA PRO A 106 10.70 -13.42 -14.19
C PRO A 106 10.36 -12.19 -13.34
N VAL A 107 9.76 -11.18 -13.97
CA VAL A 107 9.13 -10.05 -13.32
C VAL A 107 7.62 -10.27 -13.40
N VAL A 108 6.94 -10.18 -12.26
CA VAL A 108 5.51 -10.44 -12.16
C VAL A 108 4.82 -9.18 -11.69
N ALA A 109 3.85 -8.72 -12.46
CA ALA A 109 2.95 -7.65 -12.09
C ALA A 109 1.76 -8.22 -11.31
N LEU A 110 1.46 -7.63 -10.16
CA LEU A 110 0.30 -7.93 -9.31
C LEU A 110 -0.65 -6.74 -9.38
N ALA A 111 -1.72 -6.88 -10.17
CA ALA A 111 -2.76 -5.87 -10.28
C ALA A 111 -3.89 -6.20 -9.30
N ALA A 112 -4.26 -5.26 -8.43
CA ALA A 112 -5.34 -5.46 -7.47
C ALA A 112 -6.66 -5.80 -8.20
N ILE A 113 -7.36 -6.82 -7.71
CA ILE A 113 -8.73 -7.12 -8.16
C ILE A 113 -9.66 -6.19 -7.40
N PRO A 114 -10.49 -5.38 -8.08
CA PRO A 114 -11.45 -4.52 -7.41
C PRO A 114 -12.34 -5.31 -6.45
N GLY A 115 -12.35 -4.89 -5.20
CA GLY A 115 -13.07 -5.49 -4.09
C GLY A 115 -12.61 -4.83 -2.79
N PRO A 116 -13.38 -4.94 -1.69
CA PRO A 116 -12.91 -4.46 -0.41
C PRO A 116 -11.60 -5.19 -0.07
N PRO A 117 -10.56 -4.49 0.42
CA PRO A 117 -9.41 -5.16 1.01
C PRO A 117 -9.93 -6.14 2.07
N GLY A 118 -9.40 -7.36 2.07
CA GLY A 118 -9.51 -8.20 3.25
C GLY A 118 -8.70 -7.56 4.36
N PHE A 119 -9.32 -7.24 5.47
CA PHE A 119 -8.57 -6.94 6.69
C PHE A 119 -8.40 -8.27 7.43
N ASN A 120 -7.21 -8.54 7.98
CA ASN A 120 -7.07 -9.60 8.99
C ASN A 120 -7.75 -9.12 10.27
N ALA A 121 -9.08 -9.01 10.23
CA ALA A 121 -9.93 -8.45 11.25
C ALA A 121 -11.12 -9.38 11.49
N SER A 122 -11.50 -9.54 12.74
CA SER A 122 -12.61 -10.36 13.22
C SER A 122 -13.96 -9.61 13.23
N SER A 123 -13.95 -8.29 13.04
CA SER A 123 -15.15 -7.44 12.93
C SER A 123 -14.95 -6.25 11.98
N PRO A 124 -16.04 -5.59 11.52
CA PRO A 124 -15.94 -4.35 10.74
C PRO A 124 -15.25 -3.21 11.50
N GLY A 125 -15.45 -3.07 12.81
CA GLY A 125 -14.77 -2.04 13.61
C GLY A 125 -13.28 -2.34 13.80
N GLU A 126 -12.89 -3.62 13.90
CA GLU A 126 -11.48 -4.01 13.87
C GLU A 126 -10.85 -3.75 12.51
N ALA A 127 -11.58 -3.99 11.42
CA ALA A 127 -11.12 -3.67 10.07
C ALA A 127 -10.81 -2.18 9.91
N LEU A 128 -11.71 -1.30 10.39
CA LEU A 128 -11.50 0.15 10.39
C LEU A 128 -10.23 0.54 11.17
N ARG A 129 -10.10 0.04 12.40
CA ARG A 129 -8.92 0.30 13.25
C ARG A 129 -7.61 -0.16 12.61
N VAL A 130 -7.61 -1.33 11.96
CA VAL A 130 -6.44 -1.87 11.26
C VAL A 130 -5.98 -0.95 10.12
N VAL A 131 -6.93 -0.38 9.37
CA VAL A 131 -6.65 0.62 8.33
C VAL A 131 -6.05 1.89 8.95
N HIS A 132 -6.68 2.41 10.00
CA HIS A 132 -6.25 3.66 10.65
C HIS A 132 -4.85 3.52 11.24
N ASP A 133 -4.57 2.40 11.90
CA ASP A 133 -3.24 2.10 12.41
C ASP A 133 -2.19 1.99 11.30
N ALA A 134 -2.57 1.55 10.09
CA ALA A 134 -1.67 1.54 8.96
C ALA A 134 -1.35 2.96 8.47
N PHE A 135 -2.34 3.86 8.41
CA PHE A 135 -2.11 5.26 8.09
C PHE A 135 -1.24 5.97 9.14
N ARG A 136 -1.50 5.74 10.44
CA ARG A 136 -0.66 6.26 11.53
C ARG A 136 0.80 5.79 11.39
N ARG A 137 1.02 4.52 11.05
CA ARG A 137 2.38 3.98 10.82
C ARG A 137 3.06 4.61 9.59
N GLU A 138 2.37 4.71 8.45
CA GLU A 138 2.95 5.31 7.24
C GLU A 138 3.30 6.78 7.47
N LEU A 139 2.44 7.54 8.16
CA LEU A 139 2.74 8.92 8.57
C LEU A 139 3.99 8.99 9.46
N ALA A 140 4.11 8.11 10.46
CA ALA A 140 5.29 8.07 11.32
C ALA A 140 6.58 7.78 10.54
N VAL A 141 6.52 6.85 9.57
CA VAL A 141 7.65 6.54 8.67
C VAL A 141 8.02 7.75 7.82
N ILE A 142 7.05 8.37 7.15
CA ILE A 142 7.28 9.56 6.32
C ILE A 142 7.89 10.69 7.15
N ARG A 143 7.38 10.95 8.36
CA ARG A 143 7.94 11.97 9.26
C ARG A 143 9.38 11.68 9.64
N ALA A 144 9.71 10.41 9.93
CA ALA A 144 11.08 10.00 10.21
C ALA A 144 12.00 10.16 8.99
N GLU A 145 11.53 9.80 7.79
CA GLU A 145 12.28 9.99 6.55
C GLU A 145 12.51 11.46 6.22
N VAL A 146 11.49 12.32 6.37
CA VAL A 146 11.63 13.77 6.24
C VAL A 146 12.65 14.29 7.24
N ALA A 147 12.57 13.86 8.50
CA ALA A 147 13.51 14.27 9.54
C ALA A 147 14.96 13.80 9.26
N GLY A 148 15.15 12.63 8.66
CA GLY A 148 16.47 12.09 8.29
C GLY A 148 17.00 12.53 6.92
N SER A 149 16.17 13.16 6.09
CA SER A 149 16.54 13.55 4.73
C SER A 149 17.57 14.69 4.67
N GLY A 150 18.41 14.66 3.62
CA GLY A 150 19.33 15.75 3.30
C GLY A 150 18.61 16.99 2.75
N PRO A 151 19.35 18.04 2.35
CA PRO A 151 18.75 19.27 1.81
C PRO A 151 17.99 19.05 0.49
N VAL A 152 18.24 17.94 -0.20
CA VAL A 152 17.52 17.51 -1.40
C VAL A 152 16.69 16.27 -1.05
N LEU A 153 15.42 16.30 -1.43
CA LEU A 153 14.49 15.19 -1.22
C LEU A 153 14.85 13.99 -2.12
N GLY A 154 14.96 12.80 -1.52
CA GLY A 154 15.10 11.56 -2.28
C GLY A 154 13.84 11.23 -3.07
N ALA A 155 14.00 10.63 -4.25
CA ALA A 155 12.87 10.19 -5.09
C ALA A 155 11.92 9.25 -4.35
N GLN A 156 12.46 8.36 -3.49
CA GLN A 156 11.68 7.41 -2.71
C GLN A 156 10.72 8.10 -1.73
N LEU A 157 11.16 9.15 -1.04
CA LEU A 157 10.31 9.91 -0.12
C LEU A 157 9.14 10.56 -0.85
N ARG A 158 9.38 11.11 -2.05
CA ARG A 158 8.30 11.67 -2.88
C ARG A 158 7.28 10.60 -3.27
N VAL A 159 7.75 9.41 -3.67
CA VAL A 159 6.88 8.26 -3.99
C VAL A 159 6.08 7.81 -2.78
N ASN A 160 6.70 7.72 -1.60
CA ASN A 160 6.03 7.34 -0.36
C ASN A 160 4.89 8.33 -0.03
N CYS A 161 5.18 9.65 -0.06
CA CYS A 161 4.15 10.66 0.19
C CYS A 161 3.00 10.61 -0.84
N LEU A 162 3.30 10.44 -2.13
CA LEU A 162 2.26 10.33 -3.16
C LEU A 162 1.40 9.06 -2.99
N THR A 163 2.01 7.96 -2.58
CA THR A 163 1.32 6.69 -2.29
C THR A 163 0.36 6.84 -1.11
N LEU A 164 0.82 7.47 -0.01
CA LEU A 164 -0.04 7.81 1.12
C LEU A 164 -1.23 8.66 0.67
N CYS A 165 -0.99 9.72 -0.11
CA CYS A 165 -2.05 10.61 -0.60
C CYS A 165 -3.13 9.86 -1.40
N ALA A 166 -2.71 8.96 -2.29
CA ALA A 166 -3.65 8.18 -3.10
C ALA A 166 -4.47 7.20 -2.23
N ASN A 167 -3.81 6.49 -1.32
CA ASN A 167 -4.46 5.50 -0.46
C ASN A 167 -5.46 6.12 0.52
N LEU A 168 -5.09 7.26 1.13
CA LEU A 168 -5.96 7.96 2.07
C LEU A 168 -7.17 8.56 1.36
N HIS A 169 -6.98 9.19 0.20
CA HIS A 169 -8.09 9.69 -0.60
C HIS A 169 -9.07 8.57 -0.97
N GLY A 170 -8.55 7.42 -1.44
CA GLY A 170 -9.39 6.27 -1.78
C GLY A 170 -10.09 5.62 -0.58
N HIS A 171 -9.58 5.79 0.64
CA HIS A 171 -10.24 5.34 1.87
C HIS A 171 -11.45 6.21 2.20
N HIS A 172 -11.26 7.53 2.28
CA HIS A 172 -12.35 8.45 2.61
C HIS A 172 -13.46 8.41 1.55
N VAL A 173 -13.13 8.29 0.26
CA VAL A 173 -14.13 8.11 -0.81
C VAL A 173 -14.97 6.85 -0.59
N ARG A 174 -14.35 5.74 -0.18
CA ARG A 174 -15.09 4.49 0.11
C ARG A 174 -16.02 4.63 1.32
N GLU A 175 -15.68 5.48 2.27
CA GLU A 175 -16.53 5.76 3.43
C GLU A 175 -17.70 6.65 3.03
N ASP A 176 -17.41 7.75 2.35
CA ASP A 176 -18.41 8.73 1.91
C ASP A 176 -19.45 8.13 0.97
N GLU A 177 -19.01 7.35 -0.02
CA GLU A 177 -19.88 6.79 -1.06
C GLU A 177 -20.43 5.40 -0.68
N GLY A 178 -19.83 4.73 0.30
CA GLY A 178 -20.13 3.34 0.64
C GLY A 178 -20.61 3.15 2.07
N MET A 179 -19.70 3.28 3.03
CA MET A 179 -19.95 2.94 4.44
C MET A 179 -20.98 3.88 5.09
N PHE A 180 -20.79 5.20 4.97
CA PHE A 180 -21.61 6.21 5.64
C PHE A 180 -23.08 6.17 5.23
N PRO A 181 -23.46 6.08 3.93
CA PRO A 181 -24.87 5.95 3.54
C PRO A 181 -25.53 4.70 4.13
N GLY A 182 -24.77 3.60 4.24
CA GLY A 182 -25.24 2.37 4.89
C GLY A 182 -25.49 2.54 6.38
N LEU A 183 -24.55 3.18 7.08
CA LEU A 183 -24.64 3.48 8.50
C LEU A 183 -25.77 4.45 8.84
N GLU A 184 -25.92 5.55 8.10
CA GLU A 184 -27.02 6.52 8.30
C GLU A 184 -28.40 5.88 8.14
N LYS A 185 -28.52 4.92 7.21
CA LYS A 185 -29.76 4.17 6.99
C LYS A 185 -30.07 3.20 8.14
N ALA A 186 -29.04 2.52 8.66
CA ALA A 186 -29.19 1.53 9.72
C ALA A 186 -29.30 2.16 11.13
N TYR A 187 -28.59 3.26 11.34
CA TYR A 187 -28.39 3.95 12.63
C TYR A 187 -28.57 5.47 12.45
N PRO A 188 -29.80 5.98 12.33
CA PRO A 188 -30.06 7.41 12.11
C PRO A 188 -29.46 8.34 13.18
N GLU A 189 -29.24 7.83 14.39
CA GLU A 189 -28.58 8.55 15.49
C GLU A 189 -27.12 8.91 15.20
N LEU A 190 -26.47 8.24 14.25
CA LEU A 190 -25.11 8.57 13.80
C LEU A 190 -25.06 9.78 12.88
N GLY A 191 -26.20 10.31 12.41
CA GLY A 191 -26.26 11.42 11.45
C GLY A 191 -25.36 12.61 11.80
N PRO A 192 -25.37 13.15 13.04
CA PRO A 192 -24.46 14.23 13.43
C PRO A 192 -22.97 13.85 13.40
N ALA A 193 -22.63 12.60 13.75
CA ALA A 193 -21.25 12.14 13.73
C ALA A 193 -20.74 11.98 12.29
N ILE A 194 -21.55 11.38 11.42
CA ILE A 194 -21.23 11.18 10.00
C ILE A 194 -21.15 12.52 9.26
N ALA A 195 -22.02 13.48 9.56
CA ALA A 195 -21.91 14.83 9.01
C ALA A 195 -20.57 15.49 9.37
N ARG A 196 -20.16 15.37 10.65
CA ARG A 196 -18.85 15.86 11.09
C ARG A 196 -17.69 15.15 10.39
N LEU A 197 -17.76 13.83 10.22
CA LEU A 197 -16.71 13.07 9.52
C LEU A 197 -16.57 13.51 8.06
N ARG A 198 -17.67 13.80 7.36
CA ARG A 198 -17.63 14.36 6.00
C ARG A 198 -16.98 15.74 5.97
N ASP A 199 -17.29 16.62 6.92
CA ASP A 199 -16.62 17.92 7.03
C ASP A 199 -15.10 17.75 7.26
N GLU A 200 -14.71 16.79 8.11
CA GLU A 200 -13.30 16.44 8.34
C GLU A 200 -12.63 15.83 7.09
N HIS A 201 -13.36 15.03 6.29
CA HIS A 201 -12.86 14.51 5.01
C HIS A 201 -12.53 15.63 4.02
N GLU A 202 -13.34 16.69 3.95
CA GLU A 202 -13.05 17.85 3.10
C GLU A 202 -11.76 18.56 3.54
N VAL A 203 -11.55 18.69 4.86
CA VAL A 203 -10.31 19.27 5.42
C VAL A 203 -9.10 18.41 5.04
N VAL A 204 -9.17 17.10 5.25
CA VAL A 204 -8.08 16.17 4.91
C VAL A 204 -7.81 16.17 3.40
N ALA A 205 -8.85 16.18 2.56
CA ALA A 205 -8.70 16.27 1.12
C ALA A 205 -7.96 17.55 0.68
N GLY A 206 -8.23 18.68 1.34
CA GLY A 206 -7.50 19.93 1.13
C GLY A 206 -6.00 19.82 1.50
N LEU A 207 -5.68 19.16 2.60
CA LEU A 207 -4.29 18.91 3.03
C LEU A 207 -3.56 17.97 2.06
N LEU A 208 -4.22 16.90 1.63
CA LEU A 208 -3.69 15.99 0.61
C LEU A 208 -3.41 16.70 -0.72
N ALA A 209 -4.29 17.60 -1.16
CA ALA A 209 -4.11 18.39 -2.37
C ALA A 209 -2.91 19.33 -2.27
N ARG A 210 -2.74 20.01 -1.13
CA ARG A 210 -1.57 20.86 -0.85
C ARG A 210 -0.26 20.07 -0.87
N LEU A 211 -0.21 18.93 -0.18
CA LEU A 211 0.96 18.06 -0.15
C LEU A 211 1.32 17.57 -1.55
N ARG A 212 0.35 17.13 -2.35
CA ARG A 212 0.56 16.73 -3.75
C ARG A 212 1.11 17.90 -4.60
N SER A 213 0.57 19.10 -4.42
CA SER A 213 1.06 20.29 -5.14
C SER A 213 2.49 20.63 -4.75
N ALA A 214 2.84 20.54 -3.48
CA ALA A 214 4.21 20.75 -3.00
C ALA A 214 5.17 19.71 -3.62
N LEU A 215 4.78 18.44 -3.63
CA LEU A 215 5.57 17.34 -4.20
C LEU A 215 5.75 17.42 -5.73
N ALA A 216 4.98 18.24 -6.43
CA ALA A 216 5.18 18.50 -7.85
C ALA A 216 6.31 19.52 -8.11
N ASP A 217 6.70 20.31 -7.11
CA ASP A 217 7.80 21.28 -7.23
C ASP A 217 9.17 20.57 -7.13
N PRO A 218 10.01 20.63 -8.17
CA PRO A 218 11.38 20.11 -8.13
C PRO A 218 12.26 20.80 -7.06
N GLY A 219 11.94 22.06 -6.72
CA GLY A 219 12.64 22.88 -5.73
C GLY A 219 12.16 22.73 -4.29
N LEU A 220 11.20 21.83 -4.02
CA LEU A 220 10.66 21.63 -2.68
C LEU A 220 11.77 21.34 -1.66
N SER A 221 11.87 22.18 -0.64
CA SER A 221 12.80 21.98 0.47
C SER A 221 12.26 20.98 1.49
N ARG A 222 13.16 20.37 2.27
CA ARG A 222 12.81 19.48 3.38
C ARG A 222 11.91 20.18 4.41
N GLU A 223 12.19 21.44 4.73
CA GLU A 223 11.45 22.21 5.73
C GLU A 223 10.02 22.50 5.25
N ALA A 224 9.86 22.85 3.97
CA ALA A 224 8.55 23.04 3.37
C ALA A 224 7.75 21.73 3.34
N LEU A 225 8.39 20.60 3.00
CA LEU A 225 7.74 19.29 3.06
C LEU A 225 7.32 18.93 4.50
N ALA A 226 8.18 19.19 5.48
CA ALA A 226 7.89 18.91 6.89
C ALA A 226 6.63 19.64 7.38
N VAL A 227 6.46 20.91 6.99
CA VAL A 227 5.25 21.70 7.32
C VAL A 227 3.98 21.04 6.78
N GLU A 228 3.98 20.60 5.53
CA GLU A 228 2.80 19.95 4.92
C GLU A 228 2.51 18.57 5.57
N VAL A 229 3.56 17.78 5.84
CA VAL A 229 3.42 16.47 6.49
C VAL A 229 2.93 16.60 7.93
N ASP A 230 3.46 17.54 8.72
CA ASP A 230 3.04 17.75 10.11
C ASP A 230 1.59 18.26 10.18
N ALA A 231 1.18 19.13 9.25
CA ALA A 231 -0.21 19.58 9.16
C ALA A 231 -1.17 18.43 8.83
N LEU A 232 -0.84 17.60 7.83
CA LEU A 232 -1.63 16.40 7.51
C LEU A 232 -1.70 15.43 8.69
N THR A 233 -0.57 15.18 9.37
CA THR A 233 -0.49 14.27 10.51
C THR A 233 -1.41 14.72 11.65
N SER A 234 -1.32 15.99 12.04
CA SER A 234 -2.11 16.56 13.14
C SER A 234 -3.61 16.40 12.95
N ASP A 235 -4.09 16.64 11.73
CA ASP A 235 -5.52 16.67 11.45
C ASP A 235 -6.04 15.28 11.14
N LEU A 236 -5.25 14.45 10.45
CA LEU A 236 -5.61 13.06 10.20
C LEU A 236 -5.70 12.27 11.50
N GLU A 237 -4.73 12.37 12.42
CA GLU A 237 -4.79 11.60 13.67
C GLU A 237 -6.04 11.93 14.50
N LYS A 238 -6.42 13.21 14.59
CA LYS A 238 -7.65 13.64 15.29
C LYS A 238 -8.91 13.11 14.61
N HIS A 239 -8.93 13.11 13.28
CA HIS A 239 -10.03 12.59 12.49
C HIS A 239 -10.19 11.08 12.72
N LEU A 240 -9.11 10.30 12.55
CA LEU A 240 -9.11 8.85 12.76
C LEU A 240 -9.54 8.49 14.20
N ASP A 241 -9.05 9.22 15.20
CA ASP A 241 -9.44 9.01 16.60
C ASP A 241 -10.94 9.25 16.83
N TYR A 242 -11.49 10.30 16.23
CA TYR A 242 -12.92 10.61 16.34
C TYR A 242 -13.78 9.58 15.62
N GLU A 243 -13.39 9.17 14.42
CA GLU A 243 -14.11 8.15 13.66
C GLU A 243 -14.14 6.82 14.40
N GLU A 244 -12.99 6.37 14.92
CA GLU A 244 -12.93 5.15 15.74
C GLU A 244 -13.85 5.24 16.95
N GLN A 245 -13.81 6.37 17.67
CA GLN A 245 -14.67 6.59 18.84
C GLN A 245 -16.16 6.55 18.49
N ALA A 246 -16.53 7.13 17.35
CA ALA A 246 -17.93 7.26 16.94
C ALA A 246 -18.49 5.97 16.33
N LEU A 247 -17.71 5.28 15.50
CA LEU A 247 -18.22 4.24 14.62
C LEU A 247 -17.91 2.82 15.09
N ILE A 248 -16.76 2.57 15.72
CA ILE A 248 -16.39 1.20 16.14
C ILE A 248 -17.44 0.55 17.05
N PRO A 249 -17.99 1.22 18.07
CA PRO A 249 -19.00 0.61 18.93
C PRO A 249 -20.24 0.13 18.18
N VAL A 250 -20.60 0.82 17.09
CA VAL A 250 -21.73 0.45 16.22
C VAL A 250 -21.32 -0.67 15.26
N LEU A 251 -20.14 -0.57 14.65
CA LEU A 251 -19.60 -1.54 13.69
C LEU A 251 -19.28 -2.90 14.32
N ASP A 252 -18.88 -2.94 15.58
CA ASP A 252 -18.61 -4.18 16.33
C ASP A 252 -19.89 -4.76 16.97
N GLY A 253 -20.97 -3.97 17.03
CA GLY A 253 -22.28 -4.41 17.51
C GLY A 253 -23.12 -5.17 16.47
N VAL A 254 -22.60 -5.33 15.24
CA VAL A 254 -23.29 -5.95 14.08
C VAL A 254 -22.98 -7.43 13.94
#